data_AF-A0A7C4XG68-F1
#
_entry.id   AF-A0A7C4XG68-F1
#
_cell.length_a   1.000
_cell.length_b   1.000
_cell.length_c   1.000
_cell.angle_alpha   90.00
_cell.angle_beta   90.00
_cell.angle_gamma   90.00
#
_symmetry.space_group_name_H-M   'P 1'
#
loop_
_entity.id
_entity.type
_entity.pdbx_description
1 polymer ?
#
loop_
_entity_poly.entity_id
_entity_poly.type
_entity_poly.pdbx_seq_one_letter_code
_entity_poly.pdbx_strand_id
1 'polypeptide(L)'
;MEVGCGGRVRDFDGRRYLYFWHYERVDGRSTRKEEYVGRIDSERARQELLRLMAAYHRRAESELAARRAKIEQLIARAMRTST
;
A
#
# COMPACT_ATOMS: atom_id res chain seq x y z
N MET A 1 -6.95 9.57 -3.40
CA MET A 1 -5.99 8.73 -2.68
C MET A 1 -6.35 7.32 -3.02
N GLU A 2 -5.52 6.67 -3.82
CA GLU A 2 -5.58 5.23 -4.05
C GLU A 2 -4.71 4.56 -2.99
N VAL A 3 -5.23 3.47 -2.44
CA VAL A 3 -4.58 2.62 -1.46
C VAL A 3 -4.72 1.19 -1.96
N GLY A 4 -3.63 0.43 -1.90
CA GLY A 4 -3.64 -0.95 -2.32
C GLY A 4 -2.23 -1.46 -2.56
N CYS A 5 -2.06 -2.76 -2.34
CA CYS A 5 -0.86 -3.49 -2.71
C CYS A 5 -1.22 -4.89 -3.19
N GLY A 6 -0.27 -5.59 -3.79
CA GLY A 6 -0.43 -6.99 -4.12
C GLY A 6 0.81 -7.61 -4.75
N GLY A 7 0.75 -8.92 -4.93
CA GLY A 7 1.72 -9.67 -5.71
C GLY A 7 1.31 -9.76 -7.18
N ARG A 8 2.29 -9.73 -8.08
CA ARG A 8 2.14 -10.09 -9.49
C ARG A 8 3.21 -11.09 -9.86
N VAL A 9 2.81 -12.15 -10.57
CA VAL A 9 3.76 -13.05 -11.22
C VAL A 9 3.96 -12.57 -12.65
N ARG A 10 5.21 -12.40 -13.07
CA ARG A 10 5.57 -12.16 -14.48
C ARG A 10 6.36 -13.34 -15.00
N ASP A 11 6.05 -13.78 -16.21
CA ASP A 11 6.80 -14.80 -16.93
C ASP A 11 7.70 -14.13 -17.97
N PHE A 12 8.98 -14.50 -17.98
CA PHE A 12 9.95 -14.09 -18.97
C PHE A 12 10.82 -15.30 -19.34
N ASP A 13 10.78 -15.71 -20.60
CA ASP A 13 11.55 -16.83 -21.15
C ASP A 13 11.42 -18.12 -20.31
N GLY A 14 10.20 -18.45 -19.89
CA GLY A 14 9.91 -19.65 -19.09
C GLY A 14 10.35 -19.55 -17.62
N ARG A 15 10.82 -18.37 -17.20
CA ARG A 15 11.16 -18.07 -15.80
C ARG A 15 10.09 -17.18 -15.20
N ARG A 16 9.56 -17.59 -14.05
CA ARG A 16 8.50 -16.87 -13.33
C ARG A 16 9.05 -16.10 -12.14
N TYR A 17 8.67 -14.84 -12.06
CA TYR A 17 9.19 -13.88 -11.10
C TYR A 17 8.06 -13.20 -10.34
N LEU A 18 8.27 -13.02 -9.04
CA LEU A 18 7.40 -12.28 -8.15
C LEU A 18 7.77 -10.80 -8.15
N TYR A 19 6.74 -9.99 -8.32
CA TYR A 19 6.77 -8.55 -8.18
C TYR A 19 5.78 -8.15 -7.10
N PHE A 20 6.20 -7.24 -6.24
CA PHE A 20 5.31 -6.55 -5.30
C PHE A 20 4.92 -5.22 -5.92
N TRP A 21 3.63 -4.92 -5.99
CA TRP A 21 3.17 -3.59 -6.37
C TRP A 21 2.41 -2.94 -5.21
N HIS A 22 2.52 -1.63 -5.10
CA HIS A 22 1.79 -0.85 -4.10
C HIS A 22 1.61 0.60 -4.53
N TYR A 23 0.59 1.25 -3.99
CA TYR A 23 0.44 2.70 -4.13
C TYR A 23 1.24 3.44 -3.07
N GLU A 24 2.10 4.35 -3.50
CA GLU A 24 2.76 5.32 -2.63
C GLU A 24 2.15 6.70 -2.79
N ARG A 25 2.27 7.51 -1.73
CA ARG A 25 1.83 8.88 -1.74
C ARG A 25 3.03 9.80 -1.95
N VAL A 26 3.06 10.47 -3.08
CA VAL A 26 4.11 11.44 -3.45
C VAL A 26 3.40 12.74 -3.83
N ASP A 27 3.72 13.83 -3.13
CA ASP A 27 3.18 15.17 -3.39
C ASP A 27 1.65 15.23 -3.53
N GLY A 28 0.95 14.51 -2.66
CA GLY A 28 -0.51 14.46 -2.64
C GLY A 28 -1.14 13.58 -3.73
N ARG A 29 -0.36 13.03 -4.65
CA ARG A 29 -0.78 12.06 -5.67
C ARG A 29 -0.48 10.63 -5.21
N SER A 30 -1.28 9.69 -5.72
CA SER A 30 -1.01 8.26 -5.53
C SER A 30 -0.27 7.75 -6.77
N THR A 31 0.91 7.17 -6.58
CA THR A 31 1.73 6.60 -7.66
C THR A 31 1.85 5.11 -7.41
N ARG A 32 1.52 4.30 -8.43
CA ARG A 32 1.74 2.85 -8.36
C ARG A 32 3.20 2.54 -8.60
N LYS A 33 3.85 1.91 -7.61
CA LYS A 33 5.20 1.35 -7.73
C LYS A 33 5.13 -0.17 -7.87
N GLU A 34 6.17 -0.73 -8.49
CA GLU A 34 6.35 -2.16 -8.65
C GLU A 34 7.82 -2.50 -8.43
N GLU A 35 8.09 -3.47 -7.56
CA GLU A 35 9.40 -3.87 -7.10
C GLU A 35 9.60 -5.36 -7.37
N TYR A 36 10.76 -5.72 -7.92
CA TYR A 36 11.14 -7.11 -8.10
C TYR A 36 11.49 -7.74 -6.75
N VAL A 37 10.87 -8.88 -6.43
CA VAL A 37 11.08 -9.58 -5.16
C VAL A 37 11.99 -10.79 -5.34
N GLY A 38 11.81 -11.55 -6.41
CA GLY A 38 12.58 -12.78 -6.64
C GLY A 38 11.89 -13.75 -7.60
N ARG A 39 12.46 -14.94 -7.75
CA ARG A 39 11.82 -16.04 -8.50
C ARG A 39 10.68 -16.67 -7.69
N ILE A 40 9.67 -17.19 -8.38
CA ILE A 40 8.51 -17.82 -7.72
C ILE A 40 8.88 -19.10 -6.94
N ASP A 41 9.92 -19.80 -7.39
CA ASP A 41 10.41 -21.05 -6.78
C ASP A 41 11.19 -20.80 -5.47
N SER A 42 11.67 -19.58 -5.24
CA SER A 42 12.36 -19.19 -4.00
C SER A 42 11.38 -19.02 -2.84
N GLU A 43 11.49 -19.87 -1.81
CA GLU A 43 10.73 -19.72 -0.56
C GLU A 43 10.99 -18.37 0.11
N ARG A 44 12.25 -17.92 0.11
CA ARG A 44 12.62 -16.59 0.62
C ARG A 44 11.87 -15.48 -0.10
N ALA A 45 11.73 -15.54 -1.42
CA ALA A 45 11.02 -14.53 -2.19
C ALA A 45 9.50 -14.54 -1.89
N ARG A 46 8.91 -15.72 -1.71
CA ARG A 46 7.50 -15.84 -1.30
C ARG A 46 7.25 -15.23 0.07
N GLN A 47 8.10 -15.55 1.05
CA GLN A 47 8.00 -14.99 2.40
C GLN A 47 8.21 -13.47 2.40
N GLU A 48 9.17 -12.99 1.61
CA GLU A 48 9.44 -11.55 1.49
C GLU A 48 8.24 -10.81 0.90
N LEU A 49 7.59 -11.34 -0.14
CA LEU A 49 6.37 -10.74 -0.69
C LEU A 49 5.27 -10.60 0.37
N LEU A 50 5.03 -11.64 1.16
CA LEU A 50 4.04 -11.60 2.25
C LEU A 50 4.43 -10.58 3.34
N ARG A 51 5.73 -10.47 3.65
CA ARG A 51 6.25 -9.48 4.59
C ARG A 51 6.01 -8.06 4.09
N LEU A 52 6.26 -7.79 2.81
CA LEU A 52 6.02 -6.49 2.17
C LEU A 52 4.52 -6.12 2.19
N MET A 53 3.64 -7.07 1.89
CA MET A 53 2.19 -6.86 2.00
C MET A 53 1.76 -6.51 3.43
N ALA A 54 2.24 -7.24 4.43
CA ALA A 54 1.92 -6.97 5.82
C ALA A 54 2.46 -5.59 6.29
N ALA A 55 3.66 -5.22 5.84
CA ALA A 55 4.23 -3.90 6.12
C ALA A 55 3.40 -2.77 5.47
N TYR A 56 2.96 -2.96 4.24
CA TYR A 56 2.11 -2.00 3.54
C TYR A 56 0.77 -1.82 4.25
N HIS A 57 0.09 -2.92 4.62
CA HIS A 57 -1.20 -2.84 5.31
C HIS A 57 -1.11 -2.06 6.62
N ARG A 58 -0.11 -2.33 7.47
CA ARG A 58 0.07 -1.58 8.73
C ARG A 58 0.26 -0.08 8.50
N ARG A 59 1.05 0.30 7.48
CA ARG A 59 1.24 1.71 7.13
C ARG A 59 -0.06 2.33 6.62
N ALA A 60 -0.73 1.65 5.69
CA ALA A 60 -1.97 2.12 5.09
C ALA A 60 -3.09 2.29 6.12
N GLU A 61 -3.25 1.34 7.05
CA GLU A 61 -4.19 1.44 8.17
C GLU A 61 -3.93 2.67 9.03
N SER A 62 -2.66 2.92 9.37
CA SER A 62 -2.26 4.09 10.16
C SER A 62 -2.58 5.41 9.43
N GLU A 63 -2.29 5.48 8.13
CA GLU A 63 -2.60 6.67 7.31
C GLU A 63 -4.11 6.92 7.19
N LEU A 64 -4.89 5.86 6.97
CA LEU A 64 -6.35 5.94 6.88
C LEU A 64 -6.97 6.35 8.21
N ALA A 65 -6.48 5.81 9.34
CA ALA A 65 -6.92 6.19 10.67
C ALA A 65 -6.63 7.67 10.96
N ALA A 66 -5.42 8.14 10.67
CA ALA A 66 -5.04 9.55 10.84
C ALA A 66 -5.91 10.47 9.97
N ARG A 67 -6.20 10.07 8.72
CA ARG A 67 -7.07 10.83 7.82
C ARG A 67 -8.50 10.90 8.34
N ARG A 68 -9.05 9.79 8.84
CA ARG A 68 -10.38 9.74 9.46
C ARG A 68 -10.45 10.69 10.65
N ALA A 69 -9.50 10.63 11.58
CA ALA A 69 -9.43 11.50 12.75
C ALA A 69 -9.40 12.99 12.37
N LYS A 70 -8.62 13.36 11.34
CA LYS A 70 -8.59 14.74 10.83
C LYS A 70 -9.95 15.21 10.31
N ILE A 71 -10.67 14.36 9.58
CA ILE A 71 -12.00 14.69 9.07
C ILE A 71 -13.00 14.84 10.22
N GLU A 72 -12.98 13.95 11.21
CA GLU A 72 -13.82 14.04 12.41
C GLU A 72 -13.61 15.37 13.15
N GLN A 73 -12.36 15.81 13.29
CA GLN A 73 -12.05 17.11 13.90
C GLN A 73 -12.60 18.29 13.10
N LEU A 74 -12.52 18.24 11.76
CA LEU A 74 -13.07 19.28 10.88
C LEU A 74 -14.60 19.36 11.02
N ILE A 75 -15.28 18.22 11.02
CA ILE A 75 -16.73 18.14 11.22
C ILE A 75 -17.11 18.74 12.58
N ALA A 76 -16.45 18.28 13.65
CA ALA A 76 -16.73 18.76 15.00
C ALA A 76 -16.51 20.28 15.15
N ARG A 77 -15.49 20.83 14.48
CA ARG A 77 -15.25 22.27 14.45
C ARG A 77 -16.37 23.02 13.74
N ALA A 78 -16.77 22.55 12.56
CA ALA A 78 -17.83 23.19 11.78
C ALA A 78 -19.14 23.28 12.56
N MET A 79 -19.52 22.20 13.26
CA MET A 79 -20.72 22.16 14.11
C MET A 79 -20.69 23.18 15.25
N ARG A 80 -19.52 23.46 15.85
CA ARG A 80 -19.39 24.44 16.94
C ARG A 80 -19.48 25.90 16.47
N THR A 81 -19.12 26.19 15.23
CA THR A 81 -19.16 27.54 14.65
C THR A 81 -20.51 27.93 14.06
N SER A 82 -21.49 27.01 14.01
CA SER A 82 -22.85 27.29 13.53
C SER A 82 -23.83 27.67 14.65
N THR A 83 -23.32 28.03 15.83
CA THR A 83 -24.09 28.62 16.95
C THR A 83 -23.69 30.08 17.10
#